data_AF-A0AAD4PU84-F1
#
_entry.id   AF-A0AAD4PU84-F1
#
_cell.length_a   1.000
_cell.length_b   1.000
_cell.length_c   1.000
_cell.angle_alpha   90.00
_cell.angle_beta   90.00
_cell.angle_gamma   90.00
#
_symmetry.space_group_name_H-M   'P 1'
#
loop_
_entity.id
_entity.type
_entity.pdbx_description
1 polymer ?
#
loop_
_entity_poly.entity_id
_entity_poly.type
_entity_poly.pdbx_seq_one_letter_code
_entity_poly.pdbx_strand_id
1 'polypeptide(L)'
;MPSITHDVNRTLDNITRLSGLPVGLEPRDLQRQADPNPTIPYMHFAPVGSTVSLRKGLDSATETTAGGAPRQPVNHYGTIRCAYPSEIAHTRMMSEMRDNRAVIRKQINVLNERDENLQPPEQTAPRNQVMNTLKFINDNLAQSYDYLNNVDCNIGELLVTSDIGNHRGHHLDWALVSLREDRFLADAANMVPNILTRTETTIQLRDWVDEPLGGNKVHKAKYGNHIEGVINPPLSYVRFKNSDGTAYRTTERAIVPSMPYKVFSELGDSGTWVIHRLANALVGVIWGGNTRLGISYITPIKHITDDITRNTGCRVQLPNGKEI
;
A
#
# COMPACT_ATOMS: atom_id res chain seq x y z
N MET A 1 31.78 -32.35 8.45
CA MET A 1 31.55 -30.89 8.47
C MET A 1 30.80 -30.51 7.20
N PRO A 2 29.72 -29.73 7.26
CA PRO A 2 29.09 -29.20 6.04
C PRO A 2 30.10 -28.32 5.29
N SER A 3 30.20 -28.44 3.96
CA SER A 3 31.14 -27.62 3.21
C SER A 3 30.69 -26.16 3.20
N ILE A 4 31.64 -25.22 3.30
CA ILE A 4 31.41 -23.76 3.23
C ILE A 4 30.61 -23.39 1.97
N THR A 5 30.81 -24.15 0.88
CA THR A 5 30.07 -24.02 -0.38
C THR A 5 28.56 -24.26 -0.23
N HIS A 6 28.14 -25.14 0.69
CA HIS A 6 26.74 -25.50 0.85
C HIS A 6 25.93 -24.41 1.58
N ASP A 7 26.52 -23.77 2.61
CA ASP A 7 25.88 -22.64 3.32
C ASP A 7 25.87 -21.35 2.48
N VAL A 8 26.91 -21.13 1.66
CA VAL A 8 26.97 -20.00 0.72
C VAL A 8 25.92 -20.15 -0.38
N ASN A 9 25.79 -21.34 -0.98
CA ASN A 9 24.78 -21.59 -2.02
C ASN A 9 23.36 -21.47 -1.47
N ARG A 10 23.11 -21.89 -0.22
CA ARG A 10 21.81 -21.71 0.43
C ARG A 10 21.48 -20.24 0.72
N THR A 11 22.50 -19.46 1.09
CA THR A 11 22.35 -18.02 1.34
C THR A 11 22.16 -17.25 0.03
N LEU A 12 22.92 -17.62 -1.02
CA LEU A 12 22.75 -17.08 -2.37
C LEU A 12 21.37 -17.44 -2.95
N ASP A 13 20.90 -18.68 -2.82
CA ASP A 13 19.55 -19.08 -3.23
C ASP A 13 18.46 -18.27 -2.52
N ASN A 14 18.63 -18.00 -1.22
CA ASN A 14 17.70 -17.15 -0.48
C ASN A 14 17.76 -15.69 -0.96
N ILE A 15 18.94 -15.16 -1.26
CA ILE A 15 19.13 -13.81 -1.82
C ILE A 15 18.58 -13.71 -3.24
N THR A 16 18.74 -14.73 -4.09
CA THR A 16 18.23 -14.79 -5.46
C THR A 16 16.71 -14.89 -5.48
N ARG A 17 16.12 -15.68 -4.58
CA ARG A 17 14.66 -15.72 -4.37
C ARG A 17 14.09 -14.40 -3.90
N LEU A 18 14.80 -13.69 -3.03
CA LEU A 18 14.36 -12.40 -2.51
C LEU A 18 14.59 -11.27 -3.51
N SER A 19 15.65 -11.32 -4.32
CA SER A 19 16.01 -10.28 -5.30
C SER A 19 15.32 -10.42 -6.65
N GLY A 20 14.57 -11.49 -6.92
CA GLY A 20 13.88 -11.67 -8.21
C GLY A 20 14.81 -11.85 -9.41
N LEU A 21 16.10 -12.09 -9.18
CA LEU A 21 17.07 -12.36 -10.25
C LEU A 21 16.94 -13.82 -10.73
N PRO A 22 17.03 -14.09 -12.05
CA PRO A 22 16.85 -15.44 -12.58
C PRO A 22 17.96 -16.39 -12.10
N VAL A 23 17.55 -17.60 -11.71
CA VAL A 23 18.43 -18.70 -11.33
C VAL A 23 19.14 -19.24 -12.58
N GLY A 24 20.46 -19.07 -12.66
CA GLY A 24 21.28 -19.75 -13.68
C GLY A 24 22.33 -18.91 -14.40
N LEU A 25 22.99 -17.96 -13.75
CA LEU A 25 24.19 -17.33 -14.34
C LEU A 25 25.42 -18.12 -13.89
N GLU A 26 26.04 -18.81 -14.85
CA GLU A 26 27.35 -19.45 -14.65
C GLU A 26 28.39 -18.38 -14.30
N PRO A 27 29.44 -18.68 -13.52
CA PRO A 27 30.48 -17.71 -13.14
C PRO A 27 31.15 -16.98 -14.33
N ARG A 28 31.01 -17.50 -15.55
CA ARG A 28 31.51 -16.89 -16.79
C ARG A 28 30.63 -15.74 -17.31
N ASP A 29 29.37 -15.68 -16.92
CA ASP A 29 28.43 -14.64 -17.37
C ASP A 29 28.56 -13.35 -16.57
N LEU A 30 29.10 -13.42 -15.34
CA LEU A 30 29.37 -12.27 -14.47
C LEU A 30 30.51 -11.36 -14.96
N GLN A 31 31.33 -11.80 -15.92
CA GLN A 31 32.40 -10.98 -16.51
C GLN A 31 31.95 -10.17 -17.74
N ARG A 32 30.74 -10.39 -18.28
CA ARG A 32 30.25 -9.71 -19.49
C ARG A 32 29.20 -8.63 -19.26
N GLN A 33 28.67 -8.47 -18.04
CA GLN A 33 27.71 -7.42 -17.71
C GLN A 33 28.31 -6.38 -16.75
N ALA A 34 29.22 -5.55 -17.28
CA ALA A 34 29.50 -4.24 -16.70
C ALA A 34 28.64 -3.22 -17.45
N ASP A 35 27.32 -3.27 -17.24
CA ASP A 35 26.42 -2.21 -17.65
C ASP A 35 26.47 -1.12 -16.56
N PRO A 36 26.86 0.13 -16.85
CA PRO A 36 27.04 1.17 -15.82
C PRO A 36 25.73 1.67 -15.18
N ASN A 37 24.58 1.17 -15.64
CA ASN A 37 23.30 1.37 -14.99
C ASN A 37 22.88 0.09 -14.25
N PRO A 38 22.94 0.03 -12.91
CA PRO A 38 22.38 -1.09 -12.18
C PRO A 38 20.87 -1.11 -12.45
N THR A 39 20.43 -2.07 -13.27
CA THR A 39 19.01 -2.39 -13.38
C THR A 39 18.64 -3.09 -12.08
N ILE A 40 18.24 -2.29 -11.09
CA ILE A 40 17.77 -2.79 -9.80
C ILE A 40 16.59 -3.72 -10.10
N PRO A 41 16.57 -4.96 -9.58
CA PRO A 41 15.41 -5.80 -9.75
C PRO A 41 14.22 -5.10 -9.10
N TYR A 42 13.25 -4.70 -9.93
CA TYR A 42 11.94 -4.26 -9.47
C TYR A 42 11.30 -5.43 -8.75
N MET A 43 11.39 -5.46 -7.42
CA MET A 43 10.54 -6.34 -6.63
C MET A 43 9.10 -5.83 -6.79
N HIS A 44 8.32 -6.52 -7.62
CA HIS A 44 6.90 -6.30 -7.75
C HIS A 44 6.21 -6.72 -6.45
N PHE A 45 6.10 -5.78 -5.51
CA PHE A 45 5.06 -5.86 -4.50
C PHE A 45 3.81 -5.21 -5.05
N ALA A 46 2.68 -5.88 -4.89
CA ALA A 46 1.38 -5.29 -5.17
C ALA A 46 1.28 -3.97 -4.40
N PRO A 47 1.15 -2.81 -5.08
CA PRO A 47 0.90 -1.56 -4.38
C PRO A 47 -0.39 -1.72 -3.57
N VAL A 48 -0.27 -1.65 -2.24
CA VAL A 48 -1.43 -1.56 -1.36
C VAL A 48 -1.89 -0.12 -1.41
N GLY A 49 -2.73 0.15 -2.40
CA GLY A 49 -3.31 1.44 -2.67
C GLY A 49 -4.74 1.25 -3.14
N SER A 50 -5.62 2.08 -2.57
CA SER A 50 -6.98 2.25 -3.02
C SER A 50 -6.95 3.01 -4.33
N THR A 51 -7.22 2.33 -5.45
CA THR A 51 -7.32 2.96 -6.77
C THR A 51 -8.74 2.96 -7.26
N VAL A 52 -9.20 4.16 -7.58
CA VAL A 52 -10.40 4.39 -8.36
C VAL A 52 -9.94 4.71 -9.77
N SER A 53 -10.31 3.87 -10.73
CA SER A 53 -10.08 4.20 -12.14
C SER A 53 -11.19 5.14 -12.58
N LEU A 54 -10.81 6.35 -13.01
CA LEU A 54 -11.73 7.28 -13.66
C LEU A 54 -11.64 7.05 -15.15
N ARG A 55 -12.74 6.61 -15.77
CA ARG A 55 -12.83 6.62 -17.24
C ARG A 55 -13.32 8.00 -17.66
N LYS A 56 -12.45 8.77 -18.30
CA LYS A 56 -12.85 9.96 -19.04
C LYS A 56 -13.69 9.47 -20.21
N GLY A 57 -15.00 9.74 -20.17
CA GLY A 57 -15.79 9.74 -21.39
C GLY A 57 -15.17 10.80 -22.30
N LEU A 58 -14.35 10.38 -23.27
CA LEU A 58 -13.90 11.26 -24.33
C LEU A 58 -15.14 11.59 -25.15
N ASP A 59 -15.80 12.67 -24.75
CA ASP A 59 -16.20 13.71 -25.68
C ASP A 59 -16.15 15.03 -24.92
N SER A 60 -15.36 15.94 -25.48
CA SER A 60 -15.33 17.34 -25.12
C SER A 60 -16.73 17.94 -25.32
N ALA A 61 -17.56 17.88 -24.29
CA ALA A 61 -18.80 18.60 -24.24
C ALA A 61 -18.73 19.59 -23.07
N THR A 62 -18.36 20.82 -23.40
CA THR A 62 -19.00 22.01 -22.83
C THR A 62 -20.51 21.93 -23.07
N GLU A 63 -21.17 20.98 -22.43
CA GLU A 63 -22.62 20.92 -22.35
C GLU A 63 -23.02 21.49 -20.99
N THR A 64 -23.39 22.75 -21.04
CA THR A 64 -24.28 23.40 -20.08
C THR A 64 -25.58 22.60 -20.05
N THR A 65 -25.67 21.59 -19.19
CA THR A 65 -26.96 20.98 -18.86
C THR A 65 -27.83 22.05 -18.19
N ALA A 66 -28.91 22.44 -18.86
CA ALA A 66 -29.92 23.35 -18.35
C ALA A 66 -30.36 22.90 -16.94
N GLY A 67 -30.00 23.68 -15.91
CA GLY A 67 -30.40 23.46 -14.52
C GLY A 67 -29.40 22.72 -13.61
N GLY A 68 -28.23 22.32 -14.10
CA GLY A 68 -27.18 21.71 -13.27
C GLY A 68 -26.21 22.73 -12.66
N ALA A 69 -25.85 22.56 -11.39
CA ALA A 69 -24.79 23.36 -10.76
C ALA A 69 -23.51 23.35 -11.62
N PRO A 70 -22.74 24.46 -11.67
CA PRO A 70 -21.53 24.54 -12.48
C PRO A 70 -20.55 23.43 -12.08
N ARG A 71 -20.11 22.65 -13.07
CA ARG A 71 -19.09 21.60 -12.89
C ARG A 71 -17.79 22.26 -12.45
N GLN A 72 -17.15 21.75 -11.41
CA GLN A 72 -15.80 22.19 -11.08
C GLN A 72 -14.83 21.59 -12.11
N PRO A 73 -14.00 22.39 -12.78
CA PRO A 73 -12.90 21.82 -13.55
C PRO A 73 -12.02 20.97 -12.63
N VAL A 74 -11.57 19.82 -13.11
CA VAL A 74 -10.55 19.02 -12.41
C VAL A 74 -9.30 19.90 -12.31
N ASN A 75 -9.00 20.38 -11.10
CA ASN A 75 -7.92 21.33 -10.84
C ASN A 75 -6.70 20.56 -10.32
N HIS A 76 -5.51 20.82 -10.86
CA HIS A 76 -4.31 20.20 -10.30
C HIS A 76 -3.90 20.94 -9.01
N TYR A 77 -4.08 20.29 -7.85
CA TYR A 77 -3.78 20.88 -6.54
C TYR A 77 -2.33 20.66 -6.10
N GLY A 78 -1.60 19.76 -6.77
CA GLY A 78 -0.17 19.54 -6.55
C GLY A 78 0.24 18.08 -6.59
N THR A 79 1.53 17.85 -6.38
CA THR A 79 2.11 16.51 -6.31
C THR A 79 2.00 15.95 -4.90
N ILE A 80 1.44 14.75 -4.75
CA ILE A 80 1.50 14.02 -3.50
C ILE A 80 2.80 13.22 -3.47
N ARG A 81 3.56 13.46 -2.41
CA ARG A 81 4.75 12.70 -2.10
C ARG A 81 4.52 11.86 -0.86
N CYS A 82 4.97 10.63 -0.92
CA CYS A 82 4.94 9.71 0.18
C CYS A 82 6.27 8.97 0.18
N ALA A 83 6.92 8.87 1.33
CA ALA A 83 8.12 8.05 1.45
C ALA A 83 7.83 6.61 1.00
N TYR A 84 6.65 6.05 1.38
CA TYR A 84 6.25 4.67 1.05
C TYR A 84 4.74 4.44 0.99
N PRO A 85 4.22 3.75 -0.05
CA PRO A 85 2.81 3.37 -0.13
C PRO A 85 2.31 2.48 1.03
N SER A 86 3.21 1.80 1.73
CA SER A 86 2.90 1.00 2.93
C SER A 86 4.02 1.10 3.96
N GLU A 87 3.77 1.76 5.08
CA GLU A 87 4.71 1.89 6.21
C GLU A 87 5.09 0.52 6.80
N ILE A 88 4.16 -0.44 6.81
CA ILE A 88 4.40 -1.78 7.33
C ILE A 88 5.29 -2.59 6.37
N ALA A 89 4.99 -2.56 5.06
CA ALA A 89 5.82 -3.24 4.07
C ALA A 89 7.23 -2.63 4.04
N HIS A 90 7.32 -1.31 4.15
CA HIS A 90 8.58 -0.60 4.30
C HIS A 90 9.33 -1.04 5.55
N THR A 91 8.70 -0.99 6.73
CA THR A 91 9.32 -1.39 8.00
C THR A 91 9.83 -2.82 7.96
N ARG A 92 9.03 -3.75 7.40
CA ARG A 92 9.44 -5.15 7.23
C ARG A 92 10.64 -5.28 6.30
N MET A 93 10.58 -4.66 5.12
CA MET A 93 11.68 -4.66 4.15
C MET A 93 12.96 -4.07 4.77
N MET A 94 12.85 -2.98 5.51
CA MET A 94 13.97 -2.35 6.21
C MET A 94 14.55 -3.23 7.31
N SER A 95 13.71 -3.98 8.03
CA SER A 95 14.16 -4.96 9.01
C SER A 95 14.91 -6.12 8.32
N GLU A 96 14.33 -6.71 7.28
CA GLU A 96 14.94 -7.81 6.54
C GLU A 96 16.29 -7.38 5.92
N MET A 97 16.36 -6.18 5.33
CA MET A 97 17.62 -5.62 4.80
C MET A 97 18.66 -5.40 5.91
N ARG A 98 18.24 -4.89 7.07
CA ARG A 98 19.13 -4.69 8.23
C ARG A 98 19.68 -6.02 8.73
N ASP A 99 18.84 -7.03 8.87
CA ASP A 99 19.21 -8.35 9.36
C ASP A 99 20.16 -9.05 8.37
N ASN A 100 19.84 -9.03 7.08
CA ASN A 100 20.70 -9.57 6.02
C ASN A 100 22.08 -8.90 6.02
N ARG A 101 22.13 -7.58 6.17
CA ARG A 101 23.40 -6.84 6.23
C ARG A 101 24.21 -7.19 7.47
N ALA A 102 23.56 -7.40 8.62
CA ALA A 102 24.24 -7.87 9.84
C ALA A 102 24.86 -9.26 9.66
N VAL A 103 24.14 -10.19 9.01
CA VAL A 103 24.65 -11.53 8.68
C VAL A 103 25.86 -11.46 7.75
N ILE A 104 25.77 -10.67 6.67
CA ILE A 104 26.86 -10.54 5.69
C ILE A 104 28.10 -9.92 6.34
N ARG A 105 27.94 -8.86 7.14
CA ARG A 105 29.05 -8.26 7.89
C ARG A 105 29.73 -9.25 8.82
N LYS A 106 28.95 -10.09 9.51
CA LYS A 106 29.48 -11.16 10.35
C LYS A 106 30.30 -12.15 9.53
N GLN A 107 29.83 -12.56 8.35
CA GLN A 107 30.57 -13.46 7.46
C GLN A 107 31.88 -12.82 6.93
N ILE A 108 31.84 -11.54 6.56
CA ILE A 108 33.04 -10.78 6.17
C ILE A 108 34.06 -10.77 7.31
N ASN A 109 33.64 -10.49 8.55
CA ASN A 109 34.52 -10.48 9.71
C ASN A 109 35.15 -11.85 9.97
N VAL A 110 34.35 -12.94 9.93
CA VAL A 110 34.86 -14.32 10.08
C VAL A 110 35.91 -14.66 9.01
N LEU A 111 35.71 -14.19 7.77
CA LEU A 111 36.67 -14.43 6.69
C LEU A 111 37.93 -13.57 6.83
N ASN A 112 37.83 -12.36 7.41
CA ASN A 112 38.97 -11.48 7.69
C ASN A 112 39.81 -11.98 8.89
N GLU A 113 39.17 -12.54 9.92
CA GLU A 113 39.83 -13.07 11.12
C GLU A 113 40.56 -14.40 10.86
N ARG A 114 40.24 -15.10 9.77
CA ARG A 114 41.00 -16.28 9.35
C ARG A 114 42.37 -15.85 8.82
N ASP A 115 43.41 -16.23 9.55
CA ASP A 115 44.81 -15.94 9.24
C ASP A 115 45.19 -16.45 7.84
N GLU A 116 45.58 -15.52 6.97
CA GLU A 116 45.95 -15.82 5.58
C GLU A 116 47.20 -16.69 5.51
N ASN A 117 48.03 -16.64 6.55
CA ASN A 117 49.30 -17.37 6.63
C ASN A 117 49.13 -18.87 6.90
N LEU A 118 47.92 -19.31 7.26
CA LEU A 118 47.59 -20.71 7.56
C LEU A 118 46.83 -21.43 6.44
N GLN A 119 46.53 -20.74 5.32
CA GLN A 119 45.79 -21.35 4.21
C GLN A 119 46.69 -21.72 3.03
N PRO A 120 46.52 -22.92 2.43
CA PRO A 120 47.19 -23.28 1.19
C PRO A 120 46.88 -22.26 0.07
N PRO A 121 47.82 -21.97 -0.84
CA PRO A 121 47.62 -21.08 -1.99
C PRO A 121 46.42 -21.44 -2.89
N GLU A 122 46.04 -22.72 -2.89
CA GLU A 122 44.89 -23.23 -3.65
C GLU A 122 43.53 -22.81 -3.05
N GLN A 123 43.50 -22.41 -1.76
CA GLN A 123 42.30 -22.01 -1.04
C GLN A 123 42.11 -20.49 -0.94
N THR A 124 43.16 -19.70 -1.22
CA THR A 124 43.13 -18.23 -1.18
C THR A 124 42.35 -17.61 -2.34
N ALA A 125 42.43 -18.14 -3.56
CA ALA A 125 41.67 -17.64 -4.70
C ALA A 125 40.14 -17.79 -4.52
N PRO A 126 39.60 -18.95 -4.11
CA PRO A 126 38.18 -19.10 -3.76
C PRO A 126 37.75 -18.17 -2.61
N ARG A 127 38.59 -18.00 -1.60
CA ARG A 127 38.31 -17.10 -0.46
C ARG A 127 38.17 -15.64 -0.91
N ASN A 128 39.09 -15.15 -1.75
CA ASN A 128 39.05 -13.79 -2.28
C ASN A 128 37.81 -13.53 -3.14
N GLN A 129 37.41 -14.52 -3.94
CA GLN A 129 36.19 -14.43 -4.74
C GLN A 129 34.93 -14.34 -3.86
N VAL A 130 34.83 -15.18 -2.82
CA VAL A 130 33.73 -15.13 -1.85
C VAL A 130 33.71 -13.80 -1.09
N MET A 131 34.88 -13.32 -0.65
CA MET A 131 35.00 -12.02 0.04
C MET A 131 34.52 -10.85 -0.83
N ASN A 132 34.97 -10.80 -2.10
CA ASN A 132 34.55 -9.75 -3.03
C ASN A 132 33.05 -9.79 -3.30
N THR A 133 32.48 -10.99 -3.40
CA THR A 133 31.03 -11.18 -3.57
C THR A 133 30.25 -10.66 -2.35
N LEU A 134 30.67 -11.02 -1.13
CA LEU A 134 30.02 -10.56 0.09
C LEU A 134 30.11 -9.04 0.27
N LYS A 135 31.26 -8.44 -0.04
CA LYS A 135 31.43 -6.97 -0.03
C LYS A 135 30.49 -6.30 -1.02
N PHE A 136 30.45 -6.79 -2.26
CA PHE A 136 29.53 -6.29 -3.29
C PHE A 136 28.06 -6.34 -2.85
N ILE A 137 27.61 -7.47 -2.28
CA ILE A 137 26.24 -7.61 -1.77
C ILE A 137 25.98 -6.62 -0.61
N ASN A 138 26.92 -6.50 0.35
CA ASN A 138 26.78 -5.56 1.46
C ASN A 138 26.68 -4.10 0.99
N ASP A 139 27.44 -3.72 -0.03
CA ASP A 139 27.44 -2.37 -0.57
C ASP A 139 26.16 -2.08 -1.35
N ASN A 140 25.65 -3.04 -2.13
CA ASN A 140 24.34 -2.92 -2.79
C ASN A 140 23.19 -2.83 -1.78
N LEU A 141 23.22 -3.61 -0.70
CA LEU A 141 22.24 -3.51 0.38
C LEU A 141 22.33 -2.17 1.10
N ALA A 142 23.53 -1.64 1.31
CA ALA A 142 23.72 -0.31 1.89
C ALA A 142 23.13 0.79 1.00
N GLN A 143 23.46 0.77 -0.30
CA GLN A 143 22.91 1.72 -1.27
C GLN A 143 21.39 1.61 -1.37
N SER A 144 20.83 0.40 -1.37
CA SER A 144 19.39 0.17 -1.39
C SER A 144 18.72 0.70 -0.11
N TYR A 145 19.32 0.46 1.05
CA TYR A 145 18.83 0.94 2.35
C TYR A 145 18.86 2.47 2.43
N ASP A 146 19.92 3.10 1.93
CA ASP A 146 20.08 4.56 1.90
C ASP A 146 19.15 5.20 0.86
N TYR A 147 19.01 4.60 -0.32
CA TYR A 147 18.03 5.01 -1.32
C TYR A 147 16.64 4.98 -0.73
N LEU A 148 16.23 3.84 -0.18
CA LEU A 148 14.94 3.70 0.47
C LEU A 148 14.79 4.80 1.53
N ASN A 149 15.62 4.87 2.57
CA ASN A 149 15.41 5.85 3.66
C ASN A 149 15.24 7.31 3.23
N ASN A 150 15.79 7.69 2.07
CA ASN A 150 15.86 9.09 1.65
C ASN A 150 14.92 9.43 0.49
N VAL A 151 14.20 8.46 -0.09
CA VAL A 151 13.31 8.76 -1.23
C VAL A 151 11.93 9.19 -0.72
N ASP A 152 11.67 10.48 -0.82
CA ASP A 152 10.32 11.02 -0.85
C ASP A 152 9.72 10.75 -2.24
N CYS A 153 8.99 9.62 -2.38
CA CYS A 153 8.50 9.19 -3.67
C CYS A 153 7.31 10.07 -4.08
N ASN A 154 7.39 10.70 -5.25
CA ASN A 154 6.18 11.19 -5.92
C ASN A 154 5.29 9.98 -6.24
N ILE A 155 4.14 9.88 -5.57
CA ILE A 155 3.18 8.80 -5.80
C ILE A 155 2.11 9.18 -6.83
N GLY A 156 1.93 10.47 -7.09
CA GLY A 156 0.87 10.94 -7.97
C GLY A 156 0.54 12.42 -7.82
N GLU A 157 -0.52 12.82 -8.50
CA GLU A 157 -1.06 14.19 -8.48
C GLU A 157 -2.42 14.23 -7.81
N LEU A 158 -2.65 15.20 -6.92
CA LEU A 158 -3.96 15.49 -6.35
C LEU A 158 -4.79 16.24 -7.40
N LEU A 159 -5.87 15.62 -7.84
CA LEU A 159 -6.70 16.13 -8.93
C LEU A 159 -7.98 16.82 -8.46
N VAL A 160 -8.62 16.31 -7.41
CA VAL A 160 -9.88 16.86 -6.90
C VAL A 160 -10.01 16.48 -5.43
N THR A 161 -10.61 17.36 -4.64
CA THR A 161 -11.04 17.07 -3.28
C THR A 161 -12.52 17.37 -3.15
N SER A 162 -13.20 16.72 -2.22
CA SER A 162 -14.47 17.26 -1.73
C SER A 162 -14.19 18.60 -1.04
N ASP A 163 -14.73 19.69 -1.54
CA ASP A 163 -14.91 20.88 -0.70
C ASP A 163 -15.75 20.45 0.50
N ILE A 164 -15.27 20.68 1.73
CA ILE A 164 -15.84 20.14 2.97
C ILE A 164 -17.36 20.35 2.99
N GLY A 165 -18.08 19.29 2.62
CA GLY A 165 -19.43 19.39 2.12
C GLY A 165 -20.29 18.29 2.69
N ASN A 166 -21.59 18.55 2.76
CA ASN A 166 -22.56 17.55 3.14
C ASN A 166 -23.30 17.08 1.89
N HIS A 167 -23.26 15.78 1.60
CA HIS A 167 -24.10 15.16 0.57
C HIS A 167 -25.12 14.25 1.22
N ARG A 168 -26.41 14.58 1.04
CA ARG A 168 -27.54 13.85 1.66
C ARG A 168 -27.42 13.69 3.18
N GLY A 169 -26.78 14.65 3.85
CA GLY A 169 -26.58 14.61 5.31
C GLY A 169 -25.40 13.75 5.77
N HIS A 170 -24.55 13.29 4.86
CA HIS A 170 -23.26 12.65 5.13
C HIS A 170 -22.10 13.61 4.90
N HIS A 171 -21.08 13.50 5.74
CA HIS A 171 -19.82 14.20 5.59
C HIS A 171 -19.02 13.60 4.43
N LEU A 172 -18.62 14.47 3.50
CA LEU A 172 -17.71 14.13 2.42
C LEU A 172 -16.33 14.69 2.73
N ASP A 173 -15.38 13.78 2.87
CA ASP A 173 -13.96 14.05 3.01
C ASP A 173 -13.21 13.04 2.15
N TRP A 174 -13.06 13.37 0.86
CA TRP A 174 -12.38 12.53 -0.12
C TRP A 174 -11.43 13.35 -0.99
N ALA A 175 -10.41 12.67 -1.50
CA ALA A 175 -9.44 13.20 -2.43
C ALA A 175 -9.19 12.18 -3.55
N LEU A 176 -9.08 12.67 -4.78
CA LEU A 176 -8.72 11.89 -5.95
C LEU A 176 -7.25 12.12 -6.29
N VAL A 177 -6.49 11.03 -6.28
CA VAL A 177 -5.07 11.04 -6.58
C VAL A 177 -4.84 10.25 -7.86
N SER A 178 -4.26 10.90 -8.87
CA SER A 178 -3.76 10.23 -10.06
C SER A 178 -2.42 9.59 -9.74
N LEU A 179 -2.38 8.26 -9.64
CA LEU A 179 -1.13 7.55 -9.42
C LEU A 179 -0.28 7.51 -10.69
N ARG A 180 1.04 7.43 -10.55
CA ARG A 180 1.93 7.25 -11.70
C ARG A 180 1.85 5.83 -12.26
N GLU A 181 1.68 5.72 -13.58
CA GLU A 181 1.54 4.44 -14.29
C GLU A 181 2.76 3.52 -14.15
N ASP A 182 3.97 4.08 -14.07
CA ASP A 182 5.23 3.34 -13.92
C ASP A 182 5.40 2.68 -12.53
N ARG A 183 4.50 2.98 -11.59
CA ARG A 183 4.54 2.46 -10.22
C ARG A 183 3.36 1.55 -9.90
N PHE A 184 2.47 1.33 -10.85
CA PHE A 184 1.21 0.66 -10.62
C PHE A 184 0.98 -0.50 -11.58
N LEU A 185 0.91 -1.71 -11.03
CA LEU A 185 0.38 -2.86 -11.76
C LEU A 185 -1.13 -2.88 -11.56
N ALA A 186 -1.90 -2.62 -12.63
CA ALA A 186 -3.36 -2.64 -12.58
C ALA A 186 -3.93 -3.96 -12.04
N ASP A 187 -3.24 -5.08 -12.25
CA ASP A 187 -3.64 -6.39 -11.74
C ASP A 187 -3.44 -6.55 -10.23
N ALA A 188 -2.62 -5.69 -9.63
CA ALA A 188 -2.36 -5.63 -8.20
C ALA A 188 -3.15 -4.52 -7.48
N ALA A 189 -4.02 -3.83 -8.22
CA ALA A 189 -4.92 -2.81 -7.70
C ALA A 189 -5.93 -3.38 -6.69
N ASN A 190 -6.26 -2.61 -5.66
CA ASN A 190 -7.40 -2.87 -4.78
C ASN A 190 -7.37 -4.25 -4.11
N MET A 191 -6.16 -4.75 -3.87
CA MET A 191 -5.93 -6.01 -3.18
C MET A 191 -6.09 -5.79 -1.67
N VAL A 192 -7.01 -6.53 -1.05
CA VAL A 192 -7.19 -6.54 0.41
C VAL A 192 -6.93 -7.93 0.97
N PRO A 193 -6.50 -8.07 2.22
CA PRO A 193 -6.31 -9.39 2.81
C PRO A 193 -7.62 -10.19 2.89
N ASN A 194 -7.55 -11.48 2.56
CA ASN A 194 -8.70 -12.37 2.62
C ASN A 194 -8.93 -12.87 4.05
N ILE A 195 -9.80 -12.20 4.78
CA ILE A 195 -10.09 -12.56 6.17
C ILE A 195 -10.86 -13.88 6.32
N LEU A 196 -11.51 -14.37 5.27
CA LEU A 196 -12.31 -15.60 5.33
C LEU A 196 -11.43 -16.85 5.35
N THR A 197 -10.33 -16.85 4.59
CA THR A 197 -9.44 -18.00 4.49
C THR A 197 -8.39 -18.04 5.61
N ARG A 198 -8.24 -16.96 6.39
CA ARG A 198 -7.20 -16.80 7.44
C ARG A 198 -5.78 -17.09 6.94
N THR A 199 -5.58 -17.01 5.63
CA THR A 199 -4.29 -17.16 4.95
C THR A 199 -3.76 -15.78 4.60
N GLU A 200 -2.45 -15.65 4.38
CA GLU A 200 -1.82 -14.41 3.86
C GLU A 200 -2.22 -14.08 2.40
N THR A 201 -3.27 -14.72 1.90
CA THR A 201 -3.79 -14.49 0.55
C THR A 201 -4.55 -13.18 0.51
N THR A 202 -4.30 -12.39 -0.53
CA THR A 202 -5.07 -11.19 -0.84
C THR A 202 -6.18 -11.51 -1.86
N ILE A 203 -7.23 -10.71 -1.87
CA ILE A 203 -8.31 -10.74 -2.85
C ILE A 203 -8.45 -9.37 -3.49
N GLN A 204 -8.79 -9.37 -4.78
CA GLN A 204 -9.10 -8.14 -5.49
C GLN A 204 -10.56 -7.75 -5.23
N LEU A 205 -10.79 -6.52 -4.77
CA LEU A 205 -12.14 -5.99 -4.64
C LEU A 205 -12.70 -5.59 -6.00
N ARG A 206 -13.84 -6.19 -6.36
CA ARG A 206 -14.51 -5.96 -7.66
C ARG A 206 -15.94 -5.43 -7.52
N ASP A 207 -16.47 -5.40 -6.31
CA ASP A 207 -17.86 -5.03 -6.01
C ASP A 207 -17.93 -4.10 -4.80
N TRP A 208 -19.07 -3.44 -4.62
CA TRP A 208 -19.37 -2.60 -3.46
C TRP A 208 -20.81 -2.75 -2.99
N VAL A 209 -21.08 -2.17 -1.83
CA VAL A 209 -22.40 -2.09 -1.23
C VAL A 209 -22.96 -0.69 -1.50
N ASP A 210 -24.07 -0.62 -2.26
CA ASP A 210 -24.73 0.65 -2.57
C ASP A 210 -25.25 1.36 -1.30
N GLU A 211 -25.90 0.60 -0.40
CA GLU A 211 -26.40 1.11 0.87
C GLU A 211 -25.97 0.17 2.02
N PRO A 212 -25.04 0.59 2.90
CA PRO A 212 -24.66 -0.20 4.07
C PRO A 212 -25.82 -0.40 5.03
N LEU A 213 -26.30 -1.64 5.13
CA LEU A 213 -27.36 -2.00 6.07
C LEU A 213 -26.84 -2.25 7.49
N GLY A 214 -27.67 -1.88 8.46
CA GLY A 214 -27.50 -2.19 9.86
C GLY A 214 -27.34 -3.68 10.14
N GLY A 215 -26.42 -4.03 11.03
CA GLY A 215 -26.17 -5.43 11.43
C GLY A 215 -25.19 -6.17 10.51
N ASN A 216 -24.82 -5.60 9.36
CA ASN A 216 -23.82 -6.19 8.49
C ASN A 216 -22.45 -6.26 9.18
N LYS A 217 -21.79 -7.42 9.07
CA LYS A 217 -20.43 -7.62 9.56
C LYS A 217 -19.43 -7.08 8.57
N VAL A 218 -18.47 -6.30 9.06
CA VAL A 218 -17.45 -5.63 8.25
C VAL A 218 -16.08 -5.79 8.87
N HIS A 219 -15.04 -5.46 8.10
CA HIS A 219 -13.68 -5.34 8.60
C HIS A 219 -12.97 -4.18 7.93
N LYS A 220 -11.97 -3.61 8.59
CA LYS A 220 -11.08 -2.62 7.96
C LYS A 220 -9.99 -3.31 7.14
N ALA A 221 -9.72 -2.80 5.95
CA ALA A 221 -8.70 -3.33 5.04
C ALA A 221 -7.30 -2.76 5.37
N LYS A 222 -6.81 -3.00 6.59
CA LYS A 222 -5.46 -2.61 7.02
C LYS A 222 -4.58 -3.85 7.18
N TYR A 223 -3.43 -3.87 6.50
CA TYR A 223 -2.48 -4.98 6.58
C TYR A 223 -1.97 -5.16 8.02
N GLY A 224 -1.93 -6.41 8.51
CA GLY A 224 -1.45 -6.72 9.86
C GLY A 224 -2.38 -6.31 11.02
N ASN A 225 -3.48 -5.59 10.75
CA ASN A 225 -4.44 -5.19 11.77
C ASN A 225 -5.89 -5.38 11.28
N HIS A 226 -6.32 -6.64 11.27
CA HIS A 226 -7.69 -7.02 10.94
C HIS A 226 -8.58 -6.85 12.16
N ILE A 227 -9.40 -5.80 12.12
CA ILE A 227 -10.41 -5.54 13.12
C ILE A 227 -11.77 -5.73 12.49
N GLU A 228 -12.56 -6.63 13.07
CA GLU A 228 -13.95 -6.88 12.68
C GLU A 228 -14.89 -5.95 13.46
N GLY A 229 -15.99 -5.60 12.81
CA GLY A 229 -17.02 -4.72 13.36
C GLY A 229 -18.39 -5.05 12.79
N VAL A 230 -19.40 -4.38 13.33
CA VAL A 230 -20.78 -4.46 12.87
C VAL A 230 -21.28 -3.05 12.60
N ILE A 231 -21.94 -2.87 11.46
CA ILE A 231 -22.59 -1.59 11.14
C ILE A 231 -23.74 -1.38 12.12
N ASN A 232 -23.69 -0.27 12.86
CA ASN A 232 -24.73 0.11 13.79
C ASN A 232 -26.06 0.28 13.03
N PRO A 233 -27.16 -0.39 13.44
CA PRO A 233 -28.42 -0.30 12.72
C PRO A 233 -29.01 1.12 12.59
N PRO A 234 -29.10 1.90 13.68
CA PRO A 234 -29.49 3.30 13.57
C PRO A 234 -28.32 4.14 13.06
N LEU A 235 -28.64 5.19 12.27
CA LEU A 235 -27.68 6.23 11.93
C LEU A 235 -27.25 6.96 13.21
N SER A 236 -25.96 7.21 13.32
CA SER A 236 -25.37 7.95 14.41
C SER A 236 -25.36 9.44 14.10
N TYR A 237 -25.83 10.24 15.05
CA TYR A 237 -25.73 11.69 14.97
C TYR A 237 -24.35 12.13 15.44
N VAL A 238 -23.58 12.77 14.56
CA VAL A 238 -22.18 13.15 14.83
C VAL A 238 -22.06 14.68 14.82
N ARG A 239 -21.40 15.20 15.85
CA ARG A 239 -20.96 16.60 15.94
C ARG A 239 -19.45 16.63 16.00
N PHE A 240 -18.83 17.41 15.13
CA PHE A 240 -17.39 17.59 15.09
C PHE A 240 -17.04 19.04 14.78
N LYS A 241 -15.77 19.39 15.00
CA LYS A 241 -15.24 20.71 14.66
C LYS A 241 -14.16 20.53 13.61
N ASN A 242 -14.15 21.41 12.61
CA ASN A 242 -13.06 21.48 11.65
C ASN A 242 -11.84 22.17 12.28
N SER A 243 -10.74 22.20 11.53
CA SER A 243 -9.49 22.86 11.90
C SER A 243 -9.65 24.36 12.18
N ASP A 244 -10.62 25.02 11.52
CA ASP A 244 -11.01 26.41 11.74
C ASP A 244 -11.89 26.62 12.99
N GLY A 245 -12.25 25.53 13.69
CA GLY A 245 -13.12 25.55 14.87
C GLY A 245 -14.62 25.55 14.55
N THR A 246 -15.02 25.63 13.28
CA THR A 246 -16.42 25.62 12.85
C THR A 246 -17.06 24.28 13.20
N ALA A 247 -18.24 24.32 13.83
CA ALA A 247 -18.94 23.12 14.29
C ALA A 247 -19.90 22.60 13.21
N TYR A 248 -19.73 21.33 12.84
CA TYR A 248 -20.56 20.63 11.87
C TYR A 248 -21.42 19.56 12.53
N ARG A 249 -22.51 19.22 11.84
CA ARG A 249 -23.49 18.22 12.24
C ARG A 249 -23.79 17.34 11.05
N THR A 250 -23.73 16.03 11.26
CA THR A 250 -23.96 15.03 10.21
C THR A 250 -24.65 13.79 10.79
N THR A 251 -25.17 12.94 9.92
CA THR A 251 -25.74 11.62 10.26
C THR A 251 -24.96 10.55 9.53
N GLU A 252 -24.37 9.62 10.28
CA GLU A 252 -23.41 8.67 9.70
C GLU A 252 -23.68 7.23 10.08
N ARG A 253 -23.16 6.34 9.25
CA ARG A 253 -23.03 4.93 9.61
C ARG A 253 -21.85 4.80 10.57
N ALA A 254 -22.14 4.33 11.78
CA ALA A 254 -21.13 3.96 12.75
C ALA A 254 -20.83 2.47 12.67
N ILE A 255 -19.59 2.10 12.91
CA ILE A 255 -19.14 0.72 13.06
C ILE A 255 -18.79 0.51 14.53
N VAL A 256 -19.46 -0.48 15.12
CA VAL A 256 -19.16 -0.94 16.48
C VAL A 256 -18.15 -2.07 16.37
N PRO A 257 -17.02 -2.02 17.10
CA PRO A 257 -16.05 -3.11 17.07
C PRO A 257 -16.68 -4.40 17.59
N SER A 258 -16.38 -5.51 16.94
CA SER A 258 -16.76 -6.83 17.44
C SER A 258 -15.83 -7.26 18.56
N MET A 259 -16.30 -8.12 19.47
CA MET A 259 -15.41 -8.74 20.46
C MET A 259 -14.32 -9.56 19.74
N PRO A 260 -13.05 -9.55 20.21
CA PRO A 260 -12.57 -8.94 21.46
C PRO A 260 -12.04 -7.50 21.31
N TYR A 261 -12.26 -6.84 20.17
CA TYR A 261 -11.66 -5.55 19.88
C TYR A 261 -12.31 -4.42 20.70
N LYS A 262 -11.48 -3.54 21.27
CA LYS A 262 -11.96 -2.36 22.03
C LYS A 262 -12.27 -1.17 21.14
N VAL A 263 -11.58 -1.05 20.01
CA VAL A 263 -11.72 0.05 19.05
C VAL A 263 -11.73 -0.53 17.64
N PHE A 264 -12.54 0.02 16.74
CA PHE A 264 -12.54 -0.40 15.33
C PHE A 264 -11.41 0.27 14.55
N SER A 265 -11.17 1.57 14.79
CA SER A 265 -10.10 2.34 14.16
C SER A 265 -9.33 3.18 15.17
N GLU A 266 -8.10 3.56 14.80
CA GLU A 266 -7.20 4.39 15.59
C GLU A 266 -6.91 5.71 14.86
N LEU A 267 -6.20 6.64 15.52
CA LEU A 267 -5.72 7.85 14.86
C LEU A 267 -4.80 7.45 13.70
N GLY A 268 -5.02 8.07 12.53
CA GLY A 268 -4.31 7.74 11.29
C GLY A 268 -4.99 6.66 10.42
N ASP A 269 -6.10 6.07 10.86
CA ASP A 269 -6.88 5.14 10.02
C ASP A 269 -7.85 5.84 9.06
N SER A 270 -7.96 7.17 9.07
CA SER A 270 -8.77 7.92 8.10
C SER A 270 -8.32 7.63 6.66
N GLY A 271 -9.26 7.44 5.74
CA GLY A 271 -8.99 6.97 4.38
C GLY A 271 -8.97 5.44 4.23
N THR A 272 -8.98 4.67 5.33
CA THR A 272 -8.98 3.20 5.27
C THR A 272 -10.32 2.67 4.75
N TRP A 273 -10.26 1.68 3.87
CA TRP A 273 -11.42 0.99 3.35
C TRP A 273 -12.09 0.07 4.37
N VAL A 274 -13.42 0.07 4.36
CA VAL A 274 -14.25 -0.87 5.12
C VAL A 274 -14.91 -1.85 4.16
N ILE A 275 -14.74 -3.13 4.41
CA ILE A 275 -15.14 -4.22 3.51
C ILE A 275 -16.18 -5.10 4.19
N HIS A 276 -17.21 -5.47 3.43
CA HIS A 276 -18.23 -6.39 3.87
C HIS A 276 -17.63 -7.79 4.05
N ARG A 277 -17.79 -8.38 5.24
CA ARG A 277 -17.08 -9.61 5.64
C ARG A 277 -17.33 -10.82 4.73
N LEU A 278 -18.58 -11.05 4.34
CA LEU A 278 -18.96 -12.22 3.54
C LEU A 278 -18.91 -11.96 2.03
N ALA A 279 -19.50 -10.85 1.59
CA ALA A 279 -19.54 -10.46 0.18
C ALA A 279 -18.20 -9.98 -0.40
N ASN A 280 -17.18 -9.68 0.42
CA ASN A 280 -15.92 -9.08 -0.03
C ASN A 280 -16.14 -7.85 -0.92
N ALA A 281 -17.11 -7.02 -0.54
CA ALA A 281 -17.52 -5.83 -1.25
C ALA A 281 -17.12 -4.58 -0.48
N LEU A 282 -16.66 -3.54 -1.17
CA LEU A 282 -16.32 -2.25 -0.57
C LEU A 282 -17.59 -1.60 0.00
N VAL A 283 -17.55 -1.16 1.25
CA VAL A 283 -18.68 -0.53 1.93
C VAL A 283 -18.53 0.98 1.97
N GLY A 284 -17.33 1.45 2.28
CA GLY A 284 -17.06 2.86 2.49
C GLY A 284 -15.65 3.10 3.00
N VAL A 285 -15.42 4.33 3.42
CA VAL A 285 -14.13 4.81 3.88
C VAL A 285 -14.27 5.37 5.29
N ILE A 286 -13.33 5.05 6.18
CA ILE A 286 -13.27 5.64 7.53
C ILE A 286 -12.88 7.10 7.38
N TRP A 287 -13.69 8.01 7.93
CA TRP A 287 -13.34 9.44 7.97
C TRP A 287 -12.99 9.89 9.40
N GLY A 288 -13.58 9.27 10.41
CA GLY A 288 -13.33 9.60 11.81
C GLY A 288 -13.78 8.53 12.79
N GLY A 289 -13.61 8.79 14.09
CA GLY A 289 -14.02 7.87 15.14
C GLY A 289 -14.12 8.51 16.51
N ASN A 290 -14.77 7.80 17.44
CA ASN A 290 -14.85 8.16 18.85
C ASN A 290 -14.09 7.10 19.65
N THR A 291 -12.84 7.42 19.99
CA THR A 291 -11.91 6.51 20.68
C THR A 291 -12.42 6.09 22.06
N ARG A 292 -13.21 6.93 22.74
CA ARG A 292 -13.81 6.60 24.05
C ARG A 292 -14.84 5.48 23.94
N LEU A 293 -15.62 5.47 22.87
CA LEU A 293 -16.63 4.44 22.60
C LEU A 293 -16.09 3.30 21.71
N GLY A 294 -14.91 3.48 21.12
CA GLY A 294 -14.31 2.55 20.18
C GLY A 294 -14.99 2.48 18.81
N ILE A 295 -15.94 3.36 18.52
CA ILE A 295 -16.69 3.37 17.27
C ILE A 295 -15.98 4.18 16.20
N SER A 296 -16.16 3.77 14.95
CA SER A 296 -15.66 4.51 13.77
C SER A 296 -16.82 4.91 12.89
N TYR A 297 -16.72 6.07 12.24
CA TYR A 297 -17.70 6.55 11.29
C TYR A 297 -17.17 6.36 9.88
N ILE A 298 -18.06 5.94 8.99
CA ILE A 298 -17.73 5.77 7.58
C ILE A 298 -18.57 6.68 6.71
N THR A 299 -17.97 7.11 5.61
CA THR A 299 -18.70 7.66 4.47
C THR A 299 -18.95 6.51 3.51
N PRO A 300 -20.21 6.15 3.23
CA PRO A 300 -20.54 5.12 2.24
C PRO A 300 -19.89 5.40 0.89
N ILE A 301 -19.34 4.37 0.25
CA ILE A 301 -18.60 4.54 -1.02
C ILE A 301 -19.49 5.13 -2.12
N LYS A 302 -20.78 4.79 -2.11
CA LYS A 302 -21.77 5.36 -3.04
C LYS A 302 -21.83 6.89 -2.96
N HIS A 303 -21.80 7.48 -1.76
CA HIS A 303 -21.87 8.94 -1.63
C HIS A 303 -20.59 9.62 -2.12
N ILE A 304 -19.43 9.00 -1.91
CA ILE A 304 -18.14 9.50 -2.42
C ILE A 304 -18.17 9.52 -3.96
N THR A 305 -18.69 8.47 -4.57
CA THR A 305 -18.65 8.26 -6.02
C THR A 305 -19.71 9.03 -6.77
N ASP A 306 -20.92 9.14 -6.20
CA ASP A 306 -21.95 10.08 -6.67
C ASP A 306 -21.39 11.52 -6.66
N ASP A 307 -20.64 11.90 -5.62
CA ASP A 307 -20.06 13.23 -5.51
C ASP A 307 -18.90 13.46 -6.49
N ILE A 308 -18.01 12.47 -6.66
CA ILE A 308 -16.97 12.51 -7.70
C ILE A 308 -17.62 12.70 -9.07
N THR A 309 -18.65 11.92 -9.39
CA THR A 309 -19.33 11.97 -10.69
C THR A 309 -19.99 13.34 -10.89
N ARG A 310 -20.63 13.87 -9.84
CA ARG A 310 -21.25 15.20 -9.85
C ARG A 310 -20.23 16.32 -10.08
N ASN A 311 -19.11 16.30 -9.37
CA ASN A 311 -18.13 17.38 -9.40
C ASN A 311 -17.24 17.32 -10.65
N THR A 312 -16.92 16.13 -11.13
CA THR A 312 -15.93 15.92 -12.20
C THR A 312 -16.55 15.50 -13.54
N GLY A 313 -17.76 14.97 -13.55
CA GLY A 313 -18.37 14.30 -14.71
C GLY A 313 -17.75 12.93 -15.03
N CYS A 314 -16.76 12.47 -14.28
CA CYS A 314 -16.13 11.17 -14.50
C CYS A 314 -16.94 10.05 -13.86
N ARG A 315 -17.02 8.91 -14.56
CA ARG A 315 -17.52 7.66 -13.98
C ARG A 315 -16.42 7.02 -13.15
N VAL A 316 -16.83 6.43 -12.04
CA VAL A 316 -15.93 5.80 -11.07
C VAL A 316 -16.04 4.29 -11.25
N GLN A 317 -14.92 3.58 -11.37
CA GLN A 317 -14.93 2.13 -11.47
C GLN A 317 -13.82 1.53 -10.59
N LEU A 318 -14.14 0.44 -9.89
CA LEU A 318 -13.10 -0.42 -9.32
C LEU A 318 -12.41 -1.17 -10.47
N PRO A 319 -11.07 -1.17 -10.58
CA PRO A 319 -10.31 -2.01 -11.50
C PRO A 319 -10.89 -3.42 -11.67
N ASN A 320 -11.23 -3.77 -12.92
CA ASN A 320 -11.86 -5.06 -13.30
C ASN A 320 -13.17 -5.40 -12.56
N GLY A 321 -13.80 -4.39 -11.97
CA GLY A 321 -15.04 -4.49 -11.21
C GLY A 321 -16.18 -3.75 -11.88
N LYS A 322 -17.30 -3.66 -11.16
CA LYS A 322 -18.49 -2.93 -11.60
C LYS A 322 -18.18 -1.43 -11.75
N GLU A 323 -18.93 -0.72 -12.60
CA GLU A 323 -18.95 0.76 -12.65
C GLU A 323 -19.91 1.32 -11.59
N ILE A 324 -19.44 2.31 -10.82
CA ILE A 324 -20.10 2.92 -9.65
C ILE A 324 -21.04 4.04 -10.08
#